data_AF-A0AAD9U5B0-F1
#
_entry.id   AF-A0AAD9U5B0-F1
#
_cell.length_a   1.000
_cell.length_b   1.000
_cell.length_c   1.000
_cell.angle_alpha   90.00
_cell.angle_beta   90.00
_cell.angle_gamma   90.00
#
_symmetry.space_group_name_H-M   'P 1'
#
loop_
_entity.id
_entity.type
_entity.pdbx_description
1 polymer ?
#
loop_
_entity_poly.entity_id
_entity_poly.type
_entity_poly.pdbx_seq_one_letter_code
_entity_poly.pdbx_strand_id
1 'polypeptide(L)'
;MAVAGGGRSLEQTPTWAVATFCFGLVLISIIIEYIIHLVGKVLDFTSWFKKKQKRALYEALEKIKSVGQHLVSDICIPECAANTWHPCNKEREEELNKVATTDQEETESEHHSRLLMVAVGSGGSFRRVLAAAASTDKCAAKAVLNSVKPLCVVIMFLVLGLTGIPMAVMCDVSAERCEFPALYNFGDSNSDTGGESAAMTQRLLPNGETFFGHPSGRFSDGRLIIDFIAEDLKLRYLSAYLDSIGTSFRQGANFATAGSSIRSPGYSPFHLAIQISQFVQFKSRTMALYHKLTPIRKTRPFRSVLPRPEDFSRALYTFDIGQNDLAYGFNHSKEDQVRASIPHILDKFSQAVQRLYKEGARFFWIHNTGPLGCLPNIIIGRQSKPSDLDQNRCVKTHNEVAREFNKQLKNRIMSQLRVQLPVAAFTYVDVYAVKYALISNAKNQGFVDPMNFCCGSCYGNGKVDCDHPSMHISWDSIHYSEAANFWVARHILNGSFSDPPLPIHKACLHPTNM
;
A
#
# COMPACT_ATOMS: atom_id res chain seq x y z
N MET A 1 -33.63 25.75 -58.55
CA MET A 1 -32.43 26.55 -58.87
C MET A 1 -31.93 27.20 -57.58
N ALA A 2 -30.63 27.07 -57.31
CA ALA A 2 -29.79 27.73 -56.28
C ALA A 2 -30.34 27.80 -54.84
N VAL A 3 -29.84 27.06 -53.84
CA VAL A 3 -28.51 27.13 -53.19
C VAL A 3 -28.14 28.53 -52.67
N ALA A 4 -28.32 28.71 -51.37
CA ALA A 4 -27.45 29.41 -50.41
C ALA A 4 -28.10 29.18 -49.02
N GLY A 5 -27.51 28.56 -48.00
CA GLY A 5 -26.11 28.37 -47.64
C GLY A 5 -25.91 29.03 -46.27
N GLY A 6 -25.93 28.26 -45.16
CA GLY A 6 -25.74 28.81 -43.81
C GLY A 6 -25.12 27.78 -42.87
N GLY A 7 -23.84 27.99 -42.52
CA GLY A 7 -23.07 27.16 -41.58
C GLY A 7 -23.45 27.37 -40.11
N ARG A 8 -23.11 26.40 -39.26
CA ARG A 8 -23.34 26.42 -37.80
C ARG A 8 -22.15 27.01 -37.03
N SER A 9 -22.48 27.76 -35.97
CA SER A 9 -21.60 28.36 -34.96
C SER A 9 -21.17 27.35 -33.87
N LEU A 10 -20.02 27.63 -33.24
CA LEU A 10 -19.23 26.81 -32.32
C LEU A 10 -19.73 26.78 -30.86
N GLU A 11 -21.02 27.01 -30.60
CA GLU A 11 -21.55 27.21 -29.23
C GLU A 11 -22.06 25.95 -28.50
N GLN A 12 -21.87 24.75 -29.05
CA GLN A 12 -22.35 23.50 -28.41
C GLN A 12 -21.29 22.41 -28.23
N THR A 13 -20.00 22.76 -28.19
CA THR A 13 -18.98 21.81 -27.75
C THR A 13 -18.75 22.02 -26.24
N PRO A 14 -19.05 21.02 -25.39
CA PRO A 14 -18.80 21.15 -23.95
C PRO A 14 -17.33 21.52 -23.72
N THR A 15 -17.08 22.51 -22.86
CA THR A 15 -15.72 23.01 -22.59
C THR A 15 -14.77 21.89 -22.14
N TRP A 16 -15.30 20.86 -21.48
CA TRP A 16 -14.56 19.66 -21.10
C TRP A 16 -14.16 18.77 -22.29
N ALA A 17 -14.97 18.72 -23.35
CA ALA A 17 -14.66 17.94 -24.55
C ALA A 17 -13.53 18.60 -25.35
N VAL A 18 -13.55 19.94 -25.45
CA VAL A 18 -12.44 20.72 -26.00
C VAL A 18 -11.18 20.56 -25.14
N ALA A 19 -11.30 20.64 -23.81
CA ALA A 19 -10.18 20.44 -22.90
C ALA A 19 -9.56 19.03 -22.98
N THR A 20 -10.39 18.00 -23.15
CA THR A 20 -9.94 16.60 -23.29
C THR A 20 -9.24 16.37 -24.62
N PHE A 21 -9.75 16.97 -25.70
CA PHE A 21 -9.10 16.94 -27.01
C PHE A 21 -7.76 17.70 -26.99
N CYS A 22 -7.73 18.89 -26.40
CA CYS A 22 -6.50 19.66 -26.20
C CYS A 22 -5.49 18.91 -25.33
N PHE A 23 -5.93 18.23 -24.26
CA PHE A 23 -5.07 17.38 -23.44
C PHE A 23 -4.49 16.20 -24.24
N GLY A 24 -5.31 15.57 -25.10
CA GLY A 24 -4.85 14.52 -26.03
C GLY A 24 -3.78 15.02 -27.00
N LEU A 25 -3.96 16.21 -27.58
CA LEU A 25 -2.97 16.82 -28.47
C LEU A 25 -1.67 17.19 -27.74
N VAL A 26 -1.75 17.72 -26.51
CA VAL A 26 -0.58 18.02 -25.68
C VAL A 26 0.15 16.74 -25.29
N LEU A 27 -0.57 15.68 -24.92
CA LEU A 27 0.02 14.38 -24.60
C LEU A 27 0.73 13.76 -25.81
N ILE A 28 0.12 13.84 -26.99
CA ILE A 28 0.73 13.39 -28.24
C ILE A 28 1.98 14.22 -28.55
N SER A 29 1.94 15.55 -28.34
CA SER A 29 3.09 16.41 -28.53
C SER A 29 4.24 16.05 -27.60
N ILE A 30 3.96 15.79 -26.31
CA ILE A 30 4.96 15.35 -25.32
C ILE A 30 5.54 13.98 -25.71
N ILE A 31 4.71 13.05 -26.16
CA ILE A 31 5.18 11.72 -26.61
C ILE A 31 6.07 11.85 -27.84
N ILE A 32 5.70 12.69 -28.82
CA ILE A 32 6.52 12.94 -30.01
C ILE A 32 7.85 13.57 -29.61
N GLU A 33 7.84 14.55 -28.71
CA GLU A 33 9.06 15.21 -28.22
C GLU A 33 9.95 14.26 -27.42
N TYR A 34 9.36 13.39 -26.59
CA TYR A 34 10.06 12.32 -25.89
C TYR A 34 10.66 11.31 -26.88
N ILE A 35 9.93 10.91 -27.92
CA ILE A 35 10.44 10.05 -28.98
C ILE A 35 11.55 10.75 -29.76
N ILE A 36 11.44 12.04 -30.07
CA ILE A 36 12.50 12.82 -30.75
C ILE A 36 13.73 12.94 -29.85
N HIS A 37 13.58 13.08 -28.54
CA HIS A 37 14.70 13.08 -27.59
C HIS A 37 15.32 11.70 -27.40
N LEU A 38 14.51 10.65 -27.37
CA LEU A 38 14.96 9.25 -27.28
C LEU A 38 15.68 8.86 -28.57
N VAL A 39 15.10 9.23 -29.72
CA VAL A 39 15.72 9.14 -31.04
C VAL A 39 16.94 10.03 -31.08
N GLY A 40 16.99 11.22 -30.48
CA GLY A 40 18.18 12.07 -30.37
C GLY A 40 19.32 11.42 -29.56
N LYS A 41 18.99 10.76 -28.44
CA LYS A 41 19.93 9.96 -27.63
C LYS A 41 20.41 8.69 -28.35
N VAL A 42 19.50 8.02 -29.05
CA VAL A 42 19.83 6.87 -29.92
C VAL A 42 20.56 7.36 -31.18
N LEU A 43 20.38 8.62 -31.60
CA LEU A 43 20.99 9.21 -32.77
C LEU A 43 22.37 9.83 -32.49
N ASP A 44 22.84 9.86 -31.24
CA ASP A 44 24.28 10.02 -30.96
C ASP A 44 25.08 8.77 -31.40
N PHE A 45 24.37 7.67 -31.70
CA PHE A 45 24.86 6.49 -32.43
C PHE A 45 24.88 6.69 -33.97
N THR A 46 24.34 7.80 -34.49
CA THR A 46 24.25 8.11 -35.94
C THR A 46 25.43 8.91 -36.46
N SER A 47 26.38 9.31 -35.62
CA SER A 47 27.68 9.76 -36.13
C SER A 47 28.36 8.63 -36.94
N TRP A 48 27.97 7.37 -36.69
CA TRP A 48 28.43 6.19 -37.40
C TRP A 48 27.73 5.95 -38.77
N PHE A 49 26.48 6.39 -38.95
CA PHE A 49 25.71 6.16 -40.19
C PHE A 49 25.62 7.36 -41.15
N LYS A 50 26.37 8.44 -40.87
CA LYS A 50 26.42 9.67 -41.67
C LYS A 50 27.24 9.52 -42.97
N LYS A 51 27.17 8.36 -43.65
CA LYS A 51 27.94 8.09 -44.88
C LYS A 51 27.13 7.71 -46.12
N LYS A 52 25.78 7.72 -46.11
CA LYS A 52 25.00 7.55 -47.36
C LYS A 52 23.74 8.44 -47.41
N GLN A 53 23.89 9.62 -48.03
CA GLN A 53 22.81 10.53 -48.42
C GLN A 53 21.67 9.80 -49.16
N LYS A 54 20.42 9.91 -48.68
CA LYS A 54 19.22 9.53 -49.46
C LYS A 54 18.09 10.54 -49.29
N ARG A 55 18.02 11.46 -50.25
CA ARG A 55 17.03 12.56 -50.39
C ARG A 55 15.58 12.06 -50.63
N ALA A 56 15.43 10.86 -51.18
CA ALA A 56 14.13 10.28 -51.52
C ALA A 56 13.25 9.88 -50.32
N LEU A 57 13.84 9.61 -49.15
CA LEU A 57 13.08 9.21 -47.96
C LEU A 57 12.34 10.41 -47.32
N TYR A 58 12.90 11.60 -47.48
CA TYR A 58 12.33 12.84 -46.92
C TYR A 58 11.09 13.31 -47.71
N GLU A 59 11.14 13.22 -49.04
CA GLU A 59 10.01 13.58 -49.92
C GLU A 59 8.83 12.60 -49.80
N ALA A 60 9.07 11.34 -49.44
CA ALA A 60 8.02 10.36 -49.17
C ALA A 60 7.25 10.67 -47.86
N LEU A 61 7.94 11.18 -46.85
CA LEU A 61 7.37 11.53 -45.55
C LEU A 61 6.50 12.80 -45.61
N GLU A 62 6.83 13.77 -46.46
CA GLU A 62 5.98 14.96 -46.64
C GLU A 62 4.64 14.67 -47.33
N LYS A 63 4.60 13.71 -48.27
CA LYS A 63 3.35 13.35 -48.96
C LYS A 63 2.33 12.68 -48.04
N ILE A 64 2.80 11.88 -47.08
CA ILE A 64 1.93 11.20 -46.08
C ILE A 64 1.24 12.21 -45.15
N LYS A 65 1.88 13.36 -44.87
CA LYS A 65 1.32 14.42 -44.02
C LYS A 65 0.09 15.12 -44.64
N SER A 66 -0.04 15.11 -45.98
CA SER A 66 -1.13 15.80 -46.69
C SER A 66 -2.45 15.01 -46.78
N VAL A 67 -2.44 13.70 -46.54
CA VAL A 67 -3.62 12.83 -46.68
C VAL A 67 -4.50 12.82 -45.41
N GLY A 68 -3.95 13.23 -44.25
CA GLY A 68 -4.64 13.17 -42.96
C GLY A 68 -5.63 14.32 -42.66
N GLN A 69 -5.66 15.38 -43.48
CA GLN A 69 -6.51 16.55 -43.22
C GLN A 69 -7.94 16.44 -43.76
N HIS A 70 -8.23 15.46 -44.64
CA HIS A 70 -9.53 15.36 -45.31
C HIS A 70 -10.49 14.32 -44.70
N LEU A 71 -10.06 13.58 -43.65
CA LEU A 71 -10.81 12.47 -43.04
C LEU A 71 -11.58 12.85 -41.75
N VAL A 72 -11.43 14.09 -41.27
CA VAL A 72 -12.06 14.55 -40.01
C VAL A 72 -13.41 15.25 -40.25
N SER A 73 -13.68 15.74 -41.47
CA SER A 73 -14.93 16.46 -41.80
C SER A 73 -16.16 15.54 -42.00
N ASP A 74 -15.96 14.23 -42.12
CA ASP A 74 -16.97 13.31 -42.64
C ASP A 74 -17.54 12.34 -41.58
N ILE A 75 -17.25 12.57 -40.29
CA ILE A 75 -17.74 11.73 -39.19
C ILE A 75 -19.15 12.20 -38.77
N CYS A 76 -20.19 11.47 -39.18
CA CYS A 76 -21.60 11.64 -38.75
C CYS A 76 -21.85 10.72 -37.55
N ILE A 77 -22.23 11.26 -36.39
CA ILE A 77 -22.64 10.46 -35.22
C ILE A 77 -24.19 10.42 -35.20
N PRO A 78 -24.82 9.23 -35.31
CA PRO A 78 -26.27 9.10 -35.31
C PRO A 78 -26.89 9.39 -33.93
N GLU A 79 -28.14 9.85 -33.92
CA GLU A 79 -28.81 10.36 -32.72
C GLU A 79 -28.95 9.31 -31.60
N CYS A 80 -29.06 8.03 -31.98
CA CYS A 80 -29.12 6.91 -31.04
C CYS A 80 -27.82 6.70 -30.23
N ALA A 81 -26.66 7.02 -30.81
CA ALA A 81 -25.37 6.92 -30.15
C ALA A 81 -25.10 8.14 -29.25
N ALA A 82 -25.58 9.33 -29.63
CA ALA A 82 -25.46 10.52 -28.80
C ALA A 82 -26.30 10.44 -27.52
N ASN A 83 -27.50 9.86 -27.59
CA ASN A 83 -28.42 9.76 -26.45
C ASN A 83 -27.97 8.77 -25.35
N THR A 84 -27.07 7.83 -25.65
CA THR A 84 -26.51 6.91 -24.65
C THR A 84 -25.34 7.50 -23.88
N TRP A 85 -24.83 8.66 -24.30
CA TRP A 85 -23.64 9.31 -23.71
C TRP A 85 -23.97 10.51 -22.83
N HIS A 86 -25.27 10.77 -22.60
CA HIS A 86 -25.73 11.76 -21.62
C HIS A 86 -25.72 11.16 -20.21
N PRO A 87 -25.09 11.81 -19.21
CA PRO A 87 -24.98 11.28 -17.84
C PRO A 87 -26.25 11.43 -16.98
N CYS A 88 -27.40 11.83 -17.55
CA CYS A 88 -28.67 11.98 -16.83
C CYS A 88 -29.78 11.16 -17.52
N ASN A 89 -30.61 10.47 -16.73
CA ASN A 89 -31.81 9.81 -17.27
C ASN A 89 -32.91 10.85 -17.54
N LYS A 90 -33.78 10.57 -18.51
CA LYS A 90 -34.88 11.48 -18.91
C LYS A 90 -35.91 11.72 -17.80
N GLU A 91 -36.07 10.76 -16.88
CA GLU A 91 -37.00 10.87 -15.74
C GLU A 91 -36.54 11.96 -14.74
N ARG A 92 -35.22 12.13 -14.58
CA ARG A 92 -34.61 13.14 -13.71
C ARG A 92 -34.67 14.54 -14.29
N GLU A 93 -34.69 14.66 -15.62
CA GLU A 93 -34.96 15.94 -16.31
C GLU A 93 -36.42 16.38 -16.13
N GLU A 94 -37.38 15.45 -16.15
CA GLU A 94 -38.79 15.77 -15.90
C GLU A 94 -39.06 16.15 -14.43
N GLU A 95 -38.36 15.55 -13.47
CA GLU A 95 -38.44 15.94 -12.05
C GLU A 95 -37.84 17.33 -11.80
N LEU A 96 -36.69 17.65 -12.41
CA LEU A 96 -36.05 18.97 -12.28
C LEU A 96 -36.90 20.09 -12.90
N ASN A 97 -37.61 19.78 -13.99
CA ASN A 97 -38.53 20.73 -14.63
C ASN A 97 -39.85 20.91 -13.87
N LYS A 98 -40.29 19.92 -13.07
CA LYS A 98 -41.44 20.07 -12.16
C LYS A 98 -41.12 20.95 -10.95
N VAL A 99 -39.92 20.82 -10.37
CA VAL A 99 -39.50 21.63 -9.22
C VAL A 99 -39.33 23.11 -9.59
N ALA A 100 -38.94 23.40 -10.83
CA ALA A 100 -38.75 24.78 -11.31
C ALA A 100 -40.06 25.57 -11.52
N THR A 101 -41.24 24.95 -11.38
CA THR A 101 -42.54 25.62 -11.61
C THR A 101 -43.37 25.90 -10.35
N THR A 102 -42.92 25.48 -9.16
CA THR A 102 -43.69 25.65 -7.91
C THR A 102 -43.13 26.68 -6.91
N ASP A 103 -41.96 27.27 -7.14
CA ASP A 103 -41.37 28.24 -6.19
C ASP A 103 -41.59 29.70 -6.62
N GLN A 104 -42.85 30.13 -6.61
CA GLN A 104 -43.22 31.54 -6.45
C GLN A 104 -44.45 31.62 -5.53
N GLU A 105 -44.22 31.70 -4.21
CA GLU A 105 -45.00 32.47 -3.22
C GLU A 105 -44.41 32.22 -1.80
N GLU A 106 -43.77 33.27 -1.24
CA GLU A 106 -43.77 33.78 0.16
C GLU A 106 -43.73 32.81 1.38
N THR A 107 -43.05 33.01 2.53
CA THR A 107 -42.21 34.06 3.17
C THR A 107 -41.60 33.53 4.50
N GLU A 108 -40.46 34.09 4.91
CA GLU A 108 -39.88 34.32 6.27
C GLU A 108 -39.69 33.19 7.33
N SER A 109 -38.44 32.87 7.69
CA SER A 109 -37.69 33.52 8.80
C SER A 109 -36.33 32.83 9.11
N GLU A 110 -35.35 33.67 9.48
CA GLU A 110 -34.11 33.47 10.26
C GLU A 110 -33.08 32.38 9.88
N HIS A 111 -31.96 32.74 9.24
CA HIS A 111 -30.68 33.25 9.78
C HIS A 111 -29.64 32.18 10.19
N HIS A 112 -28.65 31.96 9.31
CA HIS A 112 -27.18 32.00 9.54
C HIS A 112 -26.37 31.02 8.69
N SER A 113 -25.37 31.59 8.02
CA SER A 113 -24.14 30.98 7.46
C SER A 113 -24.14 30.53 6.01
N ARG A 114 -24.15 31.51 5.09
CA ARG A 114 -23.38 31.43 3.82
C ARG A 114 -22.71 32.78 3.50
N LEU A 115 -21.38 32.77 3.43
CA LEU A 115 -20.52 33.64 2.63
C LEU A 115 -19.42 32.70 2.11
N LEU A 116 -19.14 32.57 0.82
CA LEU A 116 -18.59 33.58 -0.09
C LEU A 116 -18.85 33.17 -1.55
N MET A 117 -19.32 34.11 -2.39
CA MET A 117 -18.75 34.47 -3.71
C MET A 117 -19.78 35.21 -4.59
N VAL A 118 -19.66 36.53 -4.61
CA VAL A 118 -20.11 37.49 -5.64
C VAL A 118 -18.94 38.50 -5.66
N ALA A 119 -18.37 39.01 -6.75
CA ALA A 119 -18.84 39.32 -8.09
C ALA A 119 -17.64 39.51 -9.04
N VAL A 120 -17.81 39.27 -10.34
CA VAL A 120 -17.47 40.15 -11.50
C VAL A 120 -18.27 39.55 -12.67
N GLY A 121 -19.01 40.23 -13.54
CA GLY A 121 -19.29 41.62 -13.82
C GLY A 121 -20.28 41.66 -15.00
N SER A 122 -21.07 42.73 -15.07
CA SER A 122 -22.20 42.97 -15.98
C SER A 122 -21.84 43.00 -17.48
N GLY A 123 -22.77 42.55 -18.33
CA GLY A 123 -22.74 42.83 -19.78
C GLY A 123 -23.82 42.13 -20.61
N GLY A 124 -24.99 42.77 -20.78
CA GLY A 124 -25.75 42.81 -22.05
C GLY A 124 -26.60 41.61 -22.51
N SER A 125 -27.93 41.80 -22.45
CA SER A 125 -29.06 41.14 -23.17
C SER A 125 -28.71 40.69 -24.62
N PHE A 126 -29.23 39.59 -25.19
CA PHE A 126 -30.62 39.40 -25.64
C PHE A 126 -30.98 37.91 -25.80
N ARG A 127 -32.12 37.49 -25.22
CA ARG A 127 -32.85 36.29 -25.63
C ARG A 127 -33.70 36.60 -26.87
N ARG A 128 -33.66 35.75 -27.89
CA ARG A 128 -34.78 35.53 -28.81
C ARG A 128 -35.12 34.05 -28.83
N VAL A 129 -36.28 33.73 -28.27
CA VAL A 129 -37.01 32.49 -28.50
C VAL A 129 -37.68 32.60 -29.87
N LEU A 130 -37.66 31.55 -30.71
CA LEU A 130 -38.76 31.25 -31.64
C LEU A 130 -38.67 29.80 -32.18
N ALA A 131 -39.80 29.11 -31.99
CA ALA A 131 -40.41 28.05 -32.80
C ALA A 131 -39.63 26.75 -33.10
N ALA A 132 -40.12 25.67 -32.47
CA ALA A 132 -39.90 24.30 -32.87
C ALA A 132 -40.55 23.98 -34.23
N ALA A 133 -39.87 23.21 -35.08
CA ALA A 133 -40.51 22.29 -36.03
C ALA A 133 -39.52 21.19 -36.46
N ALA A 134 -40.06 19.99 -36.62
CA ALA A 134 -39.42 18.68 -36.69
C ALA A 134 -38.29 18.54 -37.75
N SER A 135 -37.24 17.78 -37.40
CA SER A 135 -36.24 17.31 -38.36
C SER A 135 -35.91 15.83 -38.13
N THR A 136 -36.01 15.05 -39.19
CA THR A 136 -35.62 13.63 -39.30
C THR A 136 -34.09 13.46 -39.33
N ASP A 137 -33.59 12.44 -38.62
CA ASP A 137 -32.16 12.07 -38.58
C ASP A 137 -31.66 11.66 -39.98
N LYS A 138 -30.73 12.44 -40.54
CA LYS A 138 -30.13 12.21 -41.87
C LYS A 138 -28.90 11.29 -41.85
N CYS A 139 -28.43 10.81 -40.68
CA CYS A 139 -27.31 9.85 -40.65
C CYS A 139 -27.74 8.40 -40.98
N ALA A 140 -29.04 8.08 -41.08
CA ALA A 140 -29.52 6.70 -41.31
C ALA A 140 -29.35 6.15 -42.74
N ALA A 141 -28.97 6.96 -43.74
CA ALA A 141 -28.99 6.57 -45.15
C ALA A 141 -27.64 6.25 -45.82
N LYS A 142 -26.53 6.14 -45.07
CA LYS A 142 -25.22 5.76 -45.65
C LYS A 142 -24.64 4.53 -44.97
N ALA A 143 -25.08 3.36 -45.42
CA ALA A 143 -24.28 2.15 -45.32
C ALA A 143 -23.29 2.07 -46.49
N VAL A 144 -22.15 1.44 -46.22
CA VAL A 144 -21.11 0.92 -47.14
C VAL A 144 -19.90 1.84 -47.42
N LEU A 145 -18.78 1.53 -46.76
CA LEU A 145 -17.49 1.40 -47.46
C LEU A 145 -16.67 0.25 -46.86
N ASN A 146 -16.79 -0.92 -47.47
CA ASN A 146 -16.19 -2.19 -47.05
C ASN A 146 -14.80 -2.43 -47.68
N SER A 147 -14.04 -1.38 -48.04
CA SER A 147 -12.84 -1.52 -48.90
C SER A 147 -11.50 -1.10 -48.29
N VAL A 148 -11.42 -0.79 -46.99
CA VAL A 148 -10.14 -0.37 -46.35
C VAL A 148 -9.40 -1.54 -45.66
N LYS A 149 -10.02 -2.72 -45.56
CA LYS A 149 -9.44 -3.90 -44.88
C LYS A 149 -8.22 -4.54 -45.57
N PRO A 150 -8.10 -4.65 -46.91
CA PRO A 150 -6.96 -5.33 -47.51
C PRO A 150 -5.67 -4.48 -47.47
N LEU A 151 -5.79 -3.15 -47.57
CA LEU A 151 -4.64 -2.26 -47.65
C LEU A 151 -3.93 -2.07 -46.29
N CYS A 152 -4.69 -1.95 -45.19
CA CYS A 152 -4.13 -1.87 -43.85
C CYS A 152 -3.45 -3.17 -43.41
N VAL A 153 -4.00 -4.32 -43.83
CA VAL A 153 -3.43 -5.64 -43.52
C VAL A 153 -2.11 -5.86 -44.27
N VAL A 154 -2.03 -5.48 -45.55
CA VAL A 154 -0.79 -5.57 -46.34
C VAL A 154 0.30 -4.63 -45.81
N ILE A 155 -0.05 -3.40 -45.39
CA ILE A 155 0.90 -2.47 -44.77
C ILE A 155 1.38 -3.01 -43.40
N MET A 156 0.50 -3.61 -42.61
CA MET A 156 0.86 -4.21 -41.32
C MET A 156 1.80 -5.42 -41.49
N PHE A 157 1.57 -6.27 -42.49
CA PHE A 157 2.47 -7.39 -42.81
C PHE A 157 3.83 -6.94 -43.38
N LEU A 158 3.87 -5.86 -44.17
CA LEU A 158 5.13 -5.29 -44.68
C LEU A 158 5.97 -4.64 -43.56
N VAL A 159 5.34 -3.99 -42.59
CA VAL A 159 6.03 -3.38 -41.43
C VAL A 159 6.53 -4.46 -40.45
N LEU A 160 5.78 -5.55 -40.26
CA LEU A 160 6.18 -6.67 -39.41
C LEU A 160 7.27 -7.56 -40.05
N GLY A 161 7.27 -7.70 -41.38
CA GLY A 161 8.28 -8.48 -42.11
C GLY A 161 9.66 -7.80 -42.18
N LEU A 162 9.72 -6.46 -42.06
CA LEU A 162 10.96 -5.69 -42.16
C LEU A 162 11.71 -5.49 -40.83
N THR A 163 11.07 -5.74 -39.68
CA THR A 163 11.70 -5.52 -38.36
C THR A 163 12.24 -6.79 -37.70
N GLY A 164 11.96 -7.98 -38.25
CA GLY A 164 12.52 -9.24 -37.75
C GLY A 164 12.21 -9.54 -36.28
N ILE A 165 11.19 -8.91 -35.70
CA ILE A 165 10.78 -9.13 -34.31
C ILE A 165 9.89 -10.36 -34.29
N PRO A 166 10.29 -11.48 -33.65
CA PRO A 166 9.39 -12.61 -33.50
C PRO A 166 8.16 -12.16 -32.72
N MET A 167 6.98 -12.64 -33.12
CA MET A 167 5.73 -12.53 -32.37
C MET A 167 5.84 -13.30 -31.05
N ALA A 168 6.61 -12.76 -30.11
CA ALA A 168 6.33 -12.94 -28.70
C ALA A 168 5.12 -12.05 -28.43
N VAL A 169 3.95 -12.67 -28.44
CA VAL A 169 2.79 -12.17 -27.71
C VAL A 169 3.29 -11.84 -26.31
N MET A 170 3.54 -10.56 -26.03
CA MET A 170 3.55 -10.07 -24.65
C MET A 170 2.12 -10.20 -24.15
N CYS A 171 1.75 -11.42 -23.77
CA CYS A 171 0.88 -11.58 -22.63
C CYS A 171 1.64 -10.96 -21.47
N ASP A 172 1.39 -9.69 -21.21
CA ASP A 172 1.47 -9.19 -19.85
C ASP A 172 0.41 -9.99 -19.08
N VAL A 173 0.78 -11.20 -18.65
CA VAL A 173 0.09 -11.86 -17.55
C VAL A 173 0.24 -10.85 -16.45
N SER A 174 -0.81 -10.08 -16.18
CA SER A 174 -0.96 -9.27 -14.97
C SER A 174 -0.34 -10.09 -13.85
N ALA A 175 0.88 -9.73 -13.44
CA ALA A 175 1.57 -10.47 -12.39
C ALA A 175 0.61 -10.46 -11.21
N GLU A 176 0.05 -11.63 -10.83
CA GLU A 176 -1.00 -11.70 -9.81
C GLU A 176 -0.50 -10.97 -8.57
N ARG A 177 -1.04 -9.77 -8.34
CA ARG A 177 -0.75 -9.00 -7.15
C ARG A 177 -1.66 -9.53 -6.06
N CYS A 178 -1.08 -9.86 -4.92
CA CYS A 178 -1.85 -10.19 -3.74
C CYS A 178 -2.56 -8.94 -3.25
N GLU A 179 -3.88 -8.99 -3.19
CA GLU A 179 -4.69 -7.94 -2.58
C GLU A 179 -5.11 -8.36 -1.18
N PHE A 180 -4.37 -7.88 -0.17
CA PHE A 180 -4.70 -8.04 1.24
C PHE A 180 -5.65 -6.91 1.68
N PRO A 181 -6.94 -7.18 1.93
CA PRO A 181 -7.89 -6.15 2.34
C PRO A 181 -7.77 -5.77 3.82
N ALA A 182 -7.06 -6.59 4.61
CA ALA A 182 -6.86 -6.40 6.04
C ALA A 182 -5.54 -7.02 6.50
N LEU A 183 -5.06 -6.54 7.65
CA LEU A 183 -3.82 -6.97 8.29
C LEU A 183 -4.07 -7.25 9.79
N TYR A 184 -3.73 -8.45 10.24
CA TYR A 184 -3.84 -8.85 11.65
C TYR A 184 -2.46 -9.17 12.21
N ASN A 185 -2.02 -8.40 13.20
CA ASN A 185 -0.68 -8.50 13.76
C ASN A 185 -0.68 -9.12 15.17
N PHE A 186 0.30 -9.96 15.44
CA PHE A 186 0.58 -10.58 16.73
C PHE A 186 2.05 -10.34 17.06
N GLY A 187 2.37 -10.03 18.31
CA GLY A 187 3.74 -9.63 18.58
C GLY A 187 4.02 -9.10 19.96
N ASP A 188 5.20 -8.50 20.07
CA ASP A 188 5.65 -7.77 21.24
C ASP A 188 5.78 -6.26 20.96
N SER A 189 6.61 -5.56 21.74
CA SER A 189 6.82 -4.12 21.65
C SER A 189 7.37 -3.67 20.29
N ASN A 190 8.03 -4.53 19.52
CA ASN A 190 8.53 -4.19 18.18
C ASN A 190 7.40 -3.94 17.16
N SER A 191 6.19 -4.41 17.48
CA SER A 191 5.00 -4.19 16.64
C SER A 191 3.79 -3.72 17.44
N ASP A 192 3.95 -3.28 18.70
CA ASP A 192 2.86 -2.78 19.55
C ASP A 192 2.43 -1.37 19.13
N THR A 193 1.19 -1.23 18.69
CA THR A 193 0.60 0.06 18.27
C THR A 193 -0.25 0.73 19.35
N GLY A 194 -0.10 0.34 20.62
CA GLY A 194 -0.80 0.90 21.77
C GLY A 194 -1.51 -0.12 22.68
N GLY A 195 -1.34 -1.41 22.44
CA GLY A 195 -1.94 -2.49 23.23
C GLY A 195 -1.50 -2.46 24.70
N GLU A 196 -0.22 -2.24 24.99
CA GLU A 196 0.22 -2.06 26.39
C GLU A 196 -0.32 -0.77 27.00
N SER A 197 -0.36 0.32 26.22
CA SER A 197 -0.91 1.61 26.68
C SER A 197 -2.39 1.53 27.04
N ALA A 198 -3.18 0.80 26.25
CA ALA A 198 -4.60 0.60 26.48
C ALA A 198 -4.89 -0.32 27.69
N ALA A 199 -4.00 -1.27 27.95
CA ALA A 199 -4.19 -2.28 28.99
C ALA A 199 -3.67 -1.85 30.37
N MET A 200 -2.54 -1.13 30.37
CA MET A 200 -1.75 -0.89 31.57
C MET A 200 -1.56 0.61 31.79
N THR A 201 -0.46 1.18 31.29
CA THR A 201 -0.13 2.59 31.48
C THR A 201 0.14 3.22 30.14
N GLN A 202 -0.52 4.35 29.88
CA GLN A 202 -0.30 5.12 28.66
C GLN A 202 1.18 5.46 28.52
N ARG A 203 1.77 5.14 27.36
CA ARG A 203 3.09 5.63 27.00
C ARG A 203 3.02 7.14 26.87
N LEU A 204 3.91 7.84 27.56
CA LEU A 204 4.01 9.30 27.50
C LEU A 204 5.04 9.73 26.46
N LEU A 205 5.09 11.05 26.22
CA LEU A 205 6.18 11.69 25.51
C LEU A 205 7.52 11.26 26.13
N PRO A 206 8.58 11.09 25.32
CA PRO A 206 8.72 11.52 23.92
C PRO A 206 8.36 10.46 22.86
N ASN A 207 7.76 9.32 23.23
CA ASN A 207 7.37 8.32 22.23
C ASN A 207 6.34 8.90 21.24
N GLY A 208 6.55 8.68 19.94
CA GLY A 208 5.70 9.23 18.88
C GLY A 208 6.02 10.67 18.43
N GLU A 209 7.04 11.32 18.99
CA GLU A 209 7.40 12.71 18.67
C GLU A 209 7.76 12.96 17.19
N THR A 210 8.39 12.02 16.48
CA THR A 210 8.92 12.28 15.13
C THR A 210 7.86 12.23 14.04
N PHE A 211 6.80 11.45 14.23
CA PHE A 211 5.75 11.26 13.22
C PHE A 211 4.35 11.60 13.70
N PHE A 212 3.97 11.13 14.89
CA PHE A 212 2.61 11.34 15.40
C PHE A 212 2.47 12.70 16.07
N GLY A 213 3.57 13.27 16.60
CA GLY A 213 3.56 14.54 17.34
C GLY A 213 2.84 14.45 18.70
N HIS A 214 2.46 13.25 19.12
CA HIS A 214 1.82 12.95 20.39
C HIS A 214 2.14 11.50 20.81
N PRO A 215 1.90 11.13 22.08
CA PRO A 215 2.08 9.75 22.50
C PRO A 215 1.17 8.80 21.72
N SER A 216 1.77 7.90 20.96
CA SER A 216 1.10 7.01 20.02
C SER A 216 0.95 5.58 20.52
N GLY A 217 1.42 5.30 21.74
CA GLY A 217 1.45 3.95 22.33
C GLY A 217 2.56 3.04 21.81
N ARG A 218 3.35 3.49 20.82
CA ARG A 218 4.46 2.73 20.22
C ARG A 218 5.74 2.88 21.03
N PHE A 219 6.58 1.84 20.99
CA PHE A 219 7.88 1.82 21.65
C PHE A 219 8.97 2.37 20.72
N SER A 220 8.77 3.60 20.26
CA SER A 220 9.63 4.29 19.30
C SER A 220 9.33 5.79 19.35
N ASP A 221 10.24 6.62 18.85
CA ASP A 221 9.99 8.03 18.54
C ASP A 221 8.92 8.21 17.47
N GLY A 222 8.60 7.18 16.67
CA GLY A 222 7.55 7.28 15.66
C GLY A 222 6.99 5.93 15.22
N ARG A 223 7.00 5.70 13.91
CA ARG A 223 6.42 4.51 13.27
C ARG A 223 7.26 3.25 13.51
N LEU A 224 6.58 2.13 13.66
CA LEU A 224 7.16 0.79 13.74
C LEU A 224 7.20 0.13 12.35
N ILE A 225 7.91 -1.01 12.22
CA ILE A 225 7.93 -1.81 10.98
C ILE A 225 6.52 -2.17 10.52
N ILE A 226 5.60 -2.46 11.45
CA ILE A 226 4.20 -2.78 11.13
C ILE A 226 3.44 -1.61 10.50
N ASP A 227 3.79 -0.36 10.85
CA ASP A 227 3.18 0.83 10.24
C ASP A 227 3.63 0.99 8.79
N PHE A 228 4.92 0.72 8.50
CA PHE A 228 5.44 0.72 7.14
C PHE A 228 4.91 -0.45 6.29
N ILE A 229 4.63 -1.61 6.91
CA ILE A 229 3.89 -2.70 6.26
C ILE A 229 2.49 -2.22 5.85
N ALA A 230 1.77 -1.53 6.74
CA ALA A 230 0.45 -1.00 6.42
C ALA A 230 0.50 0.03 5.28
N GLU A 231 1.51 0.92 5.25
CA GLU A 231 1.73 1.87 4.16
C GLU A 231 1.95 1.19 2.81
N ASP A 232 2.85 0.19 2.75
CA ASP A 232 3.17 -0.53 1.51
C ASP A 232 1.95 -1.28 0.97
N LEU A 233 1.13 -1.85 1.87
CA LEU A 233 -0.13 -2.51 1.54
C LEU A 233 -1.31 -1.54 1.31
N LYS A 234 -1.09 -0.23 1.44
CA LYS A 234 -2.11 0.83 1.30
C LYS A 234 -3.30 0.65 2.26
N LEU A 235 -3.01 0.18 3.47
CA LEU A 235 -3.95 0.05 4.58
C LEU A 235 -3.78 1.22 5.55
N ARG A 236 -4.80 1.47 6.37
CA ARG A 236 -4.65 2.36 7.54
C ARG A 236 -3.72 1.71 8.56
N TYR A 237 -3.04 2.54 9.36
CA TYR A 237 -2.30 2.05 10.53
C TYR A 237 -3.23 1.26 11.44
N LEU A 238 -2.71 0.14 11.95
CA LEU A 238 -3.48 -0.73 12.81
C LEU A 238 -3.72 -0.03 14.15
N SER A 239 -4.96 -0.13 14.62
CA SER A 239 -5.30 0.17 16.00
C SER A 239 -5.07 -1.05 16.88
N ALA A 240 -4.72 -0.82 18.14
CA ALA A 240 -4.61 -1.90 19.11
C ALA A 240 -5.99 -2.51 19.37
N TYR A 241 -6.05 -3.83 19.46
CA TYR A 241 -7.29 -4.55 19.78
C TYR A 241 -7.90 -4.09 21.13
N LEU A 242 -7.04 -3.70 22.07
CA LEU A 242 -7.44 -3.27 23.41
C LEU A 242 -7.92 -1.81 23.47
N ASP A 243 -7.78 -1.02 22.40
CA ASP A 243 -8.30 0.34 22.34
C ASP A 243 -9.82 0.36 22.23
N SER A 244 -10.47 1.18 23.07
CA SER A 244 -11.93 1.23 23.18
C SER A 244 -12.61 2.39 22.44
N ILE A 245 -11.93 3.53 22.25
CA ILE A 245 -12.56 4.79 21.78
C ILE A 245 -12.01 5.19 20.41
N GLY A 246 -12.90 5.51 19.48
CA GLY A 246 -12.53 6.05 18.15
C GLY A 246 -11.90 5.04 17.21
N THR A 247 -11.76 3.79 17.64
CA THR A 247 -11.05 2.74 16.91
C THR A 247 -11.84 2.23 15.71
N SER A 248 -11.14 2.07 14.58
CA SER A 248 -11.67 1.38 13.40
C SER A 248 -10.86 0.12 13.14
N PHE A 249 -11.54 -1.02 13.12
CA PHE A 249 -10.94 -2.31 12.79
C PHE A 249 -11.28 -2.78 11.37
N ARG A 250 -11.73 -1.86 10.50
CA ARG A 250 -12.22 -2.18 9.16
C ARG A 250 -11.18 -2.91 8.30
N GLN A 251 -9.90 -2.54 8.46
CA GLN A 251 -8.77 -3.10 7.70
C GLN A 251 -7.84 -3.94 8.60
N GLY A 252 -8.36 -4.44 9.72
CA GLY A 252 -7.63 -5.31 10.63
C GLY A 252 -7.40 -4.71 12.01
N ALA A 253 -6.61 -5.40 12.83
CA ALA A 253 -6.37 -5.08 14.23
C ALA A 253 -4.99 -5.59 14.67
N ASN A 254 -4.40 -4.93 15.67
CA ASN A 254 -3.14 -5.34 16.25
C ASN A 254 -3.33 -5.93 17.66
N PHE A 255 -2.90 -7.17 17.85
CA PHE A 255 -2.96 -7.88 19.12
C PHE A 255 -1.62 -7.91 19.84
N ALA A 256 -0.56 -7.35 19.25
CA ALA A 256 0.73 -7.22 19.89
C ALA A 256 0.63 -6.34 21.15
N THR A 257 1.37 -6.73 22.19
CA THR A 257 1.54 -5.91 23.39
C THR A 257 2.98 -6.02 23.89
N ALA A 258 3.53 -4.94 24.41
CA ALA A 258 4.90 -4.92 24.89
C ALA A 258 5.21 -5.98 25.96
N GLY A 259 6.45 -6.47 25.94
CA GLY A 259 6.92 -7.54 26.83
C GLY A 259 6.33 -8.93 26.54
N SER A 260 5.48 -9.07 25.51
CA SER A 260 4.88 -10.36 25.16
C SER A 260 5.94 -11.38 24.74
N SER A 261 5.76 -12.59 25.27
CA SER A 261 6.49 -13.78 24.89
C SER A 261 5.56 -14.77 24.20
N ILE A 262 6.12 -15.75 23.51
CA ILE A 262 5.38 -16.87 22.95
C ILE A 262 4.79 -17.72 24.09
N ARG A 263 5.56 -17.97 25.17
CA ARG A 263 5.11 -18.72 26.35
C ARG A 263 5.06 -17.88 27.63
N SER A 264 4.14 -18.24 28.53
CA SER A 264 4.10 -17.77 29.93
C SER A 264 5.25 -18.38 30.76
N PRO A 265 5.77 -17.72 31.83
CA PRO A 265 5.30 -16.47 32.45
C PRO A 265 5.72 -15.16 31.78
N GLY A 266 6.83 -15.10 31.03
CA GLY A 266 7.24 -13.90 30.27
C GLY A 266 7.31 -12.60 31.09
N TYR A 267 7.34 -11.45 30.41
CA TYR A 267 7.23 -10.13 31.06
C TYR A 267 5.81 -9.55 31.01
N SER A 268 4.95 -10.08 30.15
CA SER A 268 3.59 -9.59 29.91
C SER A 268 2.56 -10.69 30.12
N PRO A 269 1.38 -10.38 30.70
CA PRO A 269 0.28 -11.35 30.80
C PRO A 269 -0.28 -11.72 29.42
N PHE A 270 -0.07 -10.89 28.41
CA PHE A 270 -0.59 -11.04 27.04
C PHE A 270 0.36 -11.85 26.14
N HIS A 271 0.92 -12.93 26.66
CA HIS A 271 1.65 -13.93 25.86
C HIS A 271 0.81 -14.44 24.67
N LEU A 272 1.49 -15.01 23.66
CA LEU A 272 0.89 -15.26 22.33
C LEU A 272 -0.46 -15.99 22.37
N ALA A 273 -0.63 -17.00 23.23
CA ALA A 273 -1.88 -17.74 23.36
C ALA A 273 -3.09 -16.84 23.74
N ILE A 274 -2.85 -15.80 24.54
CA ILE A 274 -3.87 -14.80 24.89
C ILE A 274 -4.17 -13.90 23.70
N GLN A 275 -3.16 -13.45 22.96
CA GLN A 275 -3.36 -12.66 21.73
C GLN A 275 -4.19 -13.44 20.70
N ILE A 276 -3.91 -14.73 20.51
CA ILE A 276 -4.74 -15.60 19.66
C ILE A 276 -6.18 -15.70 20.19
N SER A 277 -6.36 -15.87 21.50
CA SER A 277 -7.69 -15.95 22.12
C SER A 277 -8.49 -14.65 21.95
N GLN A 278 -7.81 -13.51 22.06
CA GLN A 278 -8.37 -12.19 21.77
C GLN A 278 -8.81 -12.10 20.31
N PHE A 279 -8.00 -12.54 19.35
CA PHE A 279 -8.37 -12.58 17.94
C PHE A 279 -9.60 -13.47 17.67
N VAL A 280 -9.68 -14.66 18.27
CA VAL A 280 -10.83 -15.56 18.13
C VAL A 280 -12.11 -14.87 18.61
N GLN A 281 -12.06 -14.23 19.79
CA GLN A 281 -13.20 -13.48 20.33
C GLN A 281 -13.56 -12.28 19.46
N PHE A 282 -12.55 -11.51 19.05
CA PHE A 282 -12.69 -10.36 18.16
C PHE A 282 -13.44 -10.75 16.89
N LYS A 283 -12.91 -11.73 16.14
CA LYS A 283 -13.48 -12.21 14.89
C LYS A 283 -14.94 -12.66 15.07
N SER A 284 -15.20 -13.50 16.07
CA SER A 284 -16.55 -14.01 16.34
C SER A 284 -17.55 -12.87 16.63
N ARG A 285 -17.17 -11.94 17.52
CA ARG A 285 -18.03 -10.81 17.92
C ARG A 285 -18.25 -9.82 16.79
N THR A 286 -17.21 -9.47 16.04
CA THR A 286 -17.33 -8.54 14.91
C THR A 286 -18.17 -9.12 13.78
N MET A 287 -18.02 -10.42 13.48
CA MET A 287 -18.87 -11.09 12.49
C MET A 287 -20.34 -11.11 12.92
N ALA A 288 -20.62 -11.49 14.16
CA ALA A 288 -21.98 -11.50 14.69
C ALA A 288 -22.62 -10.09 14.62
N LEU A 289 -21.86 -9.05 14.99
CA LEU A 289 -22.33 -7.68 14.93
C LEU A 289 -22.51 -7.19 13.48
N TYR A 290 -21.59 -7.52 12.58
CA TYR A 290 -21.66 -7.15 11.17
C TYR A 290 -22.93 -7.68 10.48
N HIS A 291 -23.34 -8.92 10.81
CA HIS A 291 -24.57 -9.52 10.28
C HIS A 291 -25.85 -8.99 10.93
N LYS A 292 -25.82 -8.62 12.23
CA LYS A 292 -26.96 -7.99 12.91
C LYS A 292 -27.26 -6.58 12.38
N LEU A 293 -26.24 -5.84 11.97
CA LEU A 293 -26.38 -4.50 11.41
C LEU A 293 -26.93 -4.60 9.97
N THR A 294 -28.25 -4.64 9.83
CA THR A 294 -28.95 -4.55 8.54
C THR A 294 -28.61 -3.24 7.83
N PRO A 295 -28.63 -3.19 6.47
CA PRO A 295 -28.37 -1.99 5.68
C PRO A 295 -29.45 -0.91 5.78
N ILE A 296 -30.18 -0.80 6.90
CA ILE A 296 -31.15 0.26 7.10
C ILE A 296 -30.37 1.58 7.16
N ARG A 297 -30.78 2.58 6.37
CA ARG A 297 -30.07 3.87 6.17
C ARG A 297 -29.59 4.59 7.45
N LYS A 298 -30.09 4.22 8.63
CA LYS A 298 -29.77 4.81 9.95
C LYS A 298 -28.63 4.13 10.75
N THR A 299 -28.19 2.91 10.40
CA THR A 299 -27.14 2.15 11.15
C THR A 299 -25.77 2.10 10.47
N ARG A 300 -25.62 2.79 9.32
CA ARG A 300 -24.39 2.80 8.50
C ARG A 300 -23.07 3.17 9.23
N PRO A 301 -23.04 4.07 10.24
CA PRO A 301 -21.77 4.47 10.85
C PRO A 301 -21.01 3.28 11.47
N PHE A 302 -21.71 2.42 12.21
CA PHE A 302 -21.08 1.34 12.97
C PHE A 302 -20.58 0.18 12.11
N ARG A 303 -21.28 -0.14 11.02
CA ARG A 303 -20.84 -1.23 10.12
C ARG A 303 -19.58 -0.86 9.33
N SER A 304 -19.34 0.44 9.12
CA SER A 304 -18.18 0.92 8.37
C SER A 304 -16.84 0.68 9.07
N VAL A 305 -16.84 0.64 10.41
CA VAL A 305 -15.65 0.46 11.25
C VAL A 305 -15.35 -0.99 11.62
N LEU A 306 -16.27 -1.92 11.33
CA LEU A 306 -16.11 -3.34 11.60
C LEU A 306 -15.38 -4.05 10.44
N PRO A 307 -14.59 -5.10 10.72
CA PRO A 307 -14.08 -5.99 9.69
C PRO A 307 -15.20 -6.60 8.87
N ARG A 308 -14.96 -6.80 7.57
CA ARG A 308 -15.86 -7.61 6.74
C ARG A 308 -15.55 -9.09 6.95
N PRO A 309 -16.57 -9.97 7.11
CA PRO A 309 -16.35 -11.40 7.28
C PRO A 309 -15.45 -12.05 6.22
N GLU A 310 -15.60 -11.65 4.96
CA GLU A 310 -14.82 -12.15 3.83
C GLU A 310 -13.34 -11.71 3.84
N ASP A 311 -13.00 -10.64 4.57
CA ASP A 311 -11.62 -10.14 4.63
C ASP A 311 -10.73 -11.04 5.49
N PHE A 312 -11.28 -11.78 6.46
CA PHE A 312 -10.48 -12.62 7.37
C PHE A 312 -9.68 -13.70 6.64
N SER A 313 -10.25 -14.36 5.61
CA SER A 313 -9.54 -15.39 4.85
C SER A 313 -8.56 -14.83 3.83
N ARG A 314 -8.71 -13.54 3.49
CA ARG A 314 -7.85 -12.81 2.55
C ARG A 314 -6.79 -11.95 3.24
N ALA A 315 -6.84 -11.81 4.56
CA ALA A 315 -5.95 -10.94 5.31
C ALA A 315 -4.52 -11.49 5.39
N LEU A 316 -3.56 -10.59 5.56
CA LEU A 316 -2.19 -10.94 5.95
C LEU A 316 -2.12 -11.05 7.48
N TYR A 317 -1.46 -12.11 7.96
CA TYR A 317 -1.25 -12.37 9.38
C TYR A 317 0.25 -12.24 9.69
N THR A 318 0.62 -11.24 10.48
CA THR A 318 2.03 -10.93 10.78
C THR A 318 2.41 -11.33 12.20
N PHE A 319 3.67 -11.75 12.37
CA PHE A 319 4.26 -12.09 13.66
C PHE A 319 5.62 -11.42 13.83
N ASP A 320 5.81 -10.71 14.94
CA ASP A 320 7.13 -10.28 15.46
C ASP A 320 7.17 -10.56 16.97
N ILE A 321 7.64 -11.75 17.33
CA ILE A 321 7.62 -12.26 18.71
C ILE A 321 8.72 -13.31 18.93
N GLY A 322 9.15 -13.46 20.18
CA GLY A 322 10.11 -14.48 20.62
C GLY A 322 11.38 -13.89 21.24
N GLN A 323 11.68 -12.61 20.99
CA GLN A 323 12.82 -11.92 21.60
C GLN A 323 12.70 -11.91 23.13
N ASN A 324 11.50 -11.64 23.65
CA ASN A 324 11.25 -11.63 25.09
C ASN A 324 11.37 -13.02 25.74
N ASP A 325 11.06 -14.12 25.03
CA ASP A 325 11.29 -15.48 25.57
C ASP A 325 12.77 -15.73 25.85
N LEU A 326 13.64 -15.28 24.95
CA LEU A 326 15.09 -15.41 25.10
C LEU A 326 15.62 -14.46 26.18
N ALA A 327 15.23 -13.19 26.15
CA ALA A 327 15.63 -12.20 27.15
C ALA A 327 15.19 -12.62 28.57
N TYR A 328 13.94 -13.07 28.72
CA TYR A 328 13.44 -13.61 29.97
C TYR A 328 14.23 -14.84 30.41
N GLY A 329 14.52 -15.75 29.47
CA GLY A 329 15.36 -16.92 29.73
C GLY A 329 16.73 -16.56 30.28
N PHE A 330 17.44 -15.61 29.66
CA PHE A 330 18.76 -15.17 30.13
C PHE A 330 18.71 -14.50 31.51
N ASN A 331 17.62 -13.81 31.85
CA ASN A 331 17.48 -13.17 33.15
C ASN A 331 17.13 -14.14 34.28
N HIS A 332 16.60 -15.33 33.98
CA HIS A 332 16.05 -16.25 34.97
C HIS A 332 16.64 -17.68 34.90
N SER A 333 17.54 -17.95 33.98
CA SER A 333 18.08 -19.28 33.73
C SER A 333 19.47 -19.21 33.11
N LYS A 334 20.17 -20.35 33.08
CA LYS A 334 21.48 -20.48 32.43
C LYS A 334 21.33 -20.62 30.91
N GLU A 335 22.37 -20.25 30.16
CA GLU A 335 22.35 -20.26 28.69
C GLU A 335 21.96 -21.64 28.10
N ASP A 336 22.49 -22.73 28.63
CA ASP A 336 22.18 -24.10 28.23
C ASP A 336 20.69 -24.42 28.40
N GLN A 337 20.08 -23.94 29.49
CA GLN A 337 18.64 -24.07 29.73
C GLN A 337 17.82 -23.20 28.78
N VAL A 338 18.29 -21.98 28.46
CA VAL A 338 17.64 -21.12 27.45
C VAL A 338 17.61 -21.82 26.10
N ARG A 339 18.76 -22.35 25.64
CA ARG A 339 18.86 -23.12 24.39
C ARG A 339 17.94 -24.35 24.39
N ALA A 340 17.95 -25.12 25.47
CA ALA A 340 17.10 -26.30 25.62
C ALA A 340 15.59 -25.98 25.61
N SER A 341 15.19 -24.74 25.94
CA SER A 341 13.79 -24.31 25.94
C SER A 341 13.23 -23.96 24.56
N ILE A 342 14.09 -23.72 23.55
CA ILE A 342 13.68 -23.25 22.21
C ILE A 342 12.66 -24.19 21.54
N PRO A 343 12.83 -25.53 21.53
CA PRO A 343 11.84 -26.41 20.92
C PRO A 343 10.44 -26.23 21.51
N HIS A 344 10.34 -26.12 22.84
CA HIS A 344 9.06 -25.95 23.53
C HIS A 344 8.41 -24.59 23.23
N ILE A 345 9.21 -23.52 23.14
CA ILE A 345 8.73 -22.20 22.71
C ILE A 345 8.11 -22.30 21.31
N LEU A 346 8.79 -22.97 20.38
CA LEU A 346 8.33 -23.12 19.00
C LEU A 346 7.13 -24.08 18.85
N ASP A 347 6.94 -25.02 19.77
CA ASP A 347 5.72 -25.83 19.82
C ASP A 347 4.51 -24.95 20.15
N LYS A 348 4.65 -24.01 21.10
CA LYS A 348 3.59 -23.04 21.43
C LYS A 348 3.31 -22.09 20.27
N PHE A 349 4.35 -21.61 19.58
CA PHE A 349 4.18 -20.83 18.35
C PHE A 349 3.41 -21.61 17.28
N SER A 350 3.76 -22.88 17.06
CA SER A 350 3.09 -23.72 16.08
C SER A 350 1.61 -23.94 16.42
N GLN A 351 1.28 -24.13 17.70
CA GLN A 351 -0.10 -24.24 18.18
C GLN A 351 -0.90 -22.96 17.90
N ALA A 352 -0.30 -21.78 18.10
CA ALA A 352 -0.92 -20.49 17.79
C ALA A 352 -1.23 -20.34 16.29
N VAL A 353 -0.26 -20.64 15.43
CA VAL A 353 -0.44 -20.62 13.96
C VAL A 353 -1.52 -21.61 13.51
N GLN A 354 -1.49 -22.85 14.01
CA GLN A 354 -2.52 -23.85 13.71
C GLN A 354 -3.91 -23.38 14.17
N ARG A 355 -4.00 -22.66 15.29
CA ARG A 355 -5.27 -22.11 15.75
C ARG A 355 -5.78 -21.03 14.80
N LEU A 356 -4.96 -20.07 14.39
CA LEU A 356 -5.36 -19.06 13.40
C LEU A 356 -5.77 -19.67 12.06
N TYR A 357 -5.08 -20.72 11.63
CA TYR A 357 -5.44 -21.44 10.41
C TYR A 357 -6.83 -22.08 10.49
N LYS A 358 -7.19 -22.68 11.65
CA LYS A 358 -8.54 -23.19 11.93
C LYS A 358 -9.58 -22.06 11.91
N GLU A 359 -9.17 -20.86 12.31
CA GLU A 359 -9.97 -19.64 12.20
C GLU A 359 -9.89 -19.00 10.80
N GLY A 360 -9.42 -19.69 9.77
CA GLY A 360 -9.48 -19.23 8.38
C GLY A 360 -8.30 -18.38 7.91
N ALA A 361 -7.26 -18.17 8.72
CA ALA A 361 -6.05 -17.49 8.28
C ALA A 361 -5.30 -18.29 7.20
N ARG A 362 -4.81 -17.61 6.15
CA ARG A 362 -4.15 -18.27 5.00
C ARG A 362 -2.79 -17.70 4.65
N PHE A 363 -2.51 -16.44 4.95
CA PHE A 363 -1.28 -15.78 4.51
C PHE A 363 -0.49 -15.32 5.73
N PHE A 364 0.67 -15.92 5.97
CA PHE A 364 1.48 -15.70 7.15
C PHE A 364 2.81 -15.04 6.79
N TRP A 365 3.12 -13.93 7.44
CA TRP A 365 4.37 -13.19 7.31
C TRP A 365 5.07 -13.15 8.66
N ILE A 366 6.07 -14.01 8.84
CA ILE A 366 6.64 -14.34 10.15
C ILE A 366 8.06 -13.81 10.22
N HIS A 367 8.28 -12.82 11.08
CA HIS A 367 9.63 -12.34 11.39
C HIS A 367 10.31 -13.31 12.35
N ASN A 368 11.60 -13.51 12.15
CA ASN A 368 12.44 -14.14 13.16
C ASN A 368 12.81 -13.13 14.28
N THR A 369 13.56 -13.52 15.30
CA THR A 369 14.00 -12.56 16.34
C THR A 369 15.21 -11.75 15.88
N GLY A 370 15.34 -10.51 16.35
CA GLY A 370 16.48 -9.64 16.08
C GLY A 370 17.79 -10.07 16.73
N PRO A 371 18.90 -9.35 16.48
CA PRO A 371 20.20 -9.63 17.10
C PRO A 371 20.21 -9.20 18.56
N LEU A 372 19.71 -10.08 19.45
CA LEU A 372 19.54 -9.83 20.88
C LEU A 372 20.82 -9.34 21.57
N GLY A 373 21.98 -9.86 21.18
CA GLY A 373 23.26 -9.47 21.75
C GLY A 373 23.73 -8.07 21.36
N CYS A 374 23.09 -7.45 20.37
CA CYS A 374 23.40 -6.10 19.92
C CYS A 374 22.56 -5.02 20.60
N LEU A 375 21.61 -5.38 21.47
CA LEU A 375 20.80 -4.39 22.18
C LEU A 375 21.67 -3.63 23.20
N PRO A 376 21.58 -2.28 23.28
CA PRO A 376 22.36 -1.52 24.24
C PRO A 376 22.17 -1.97 25.69
N ASN A 377 20.96 -2.36 26.11
CA ASN A 377 20.71 -2.85 27.47
C ASN A 377 21.48 -4.14 27.81
N ILE A 378 21.62 -5.07 26.86
CA ILE A 378 22.35 -6.32 27.04
C ILE A 378 23.85 -6.03 27.17
N ILE A 379 24.37 -5.13 26.34
CA ILE A 379 25.80 -4.79 26.33
C ILE A 379 26.18 -4.04 27.61
N ILE A 380 25.40 -3.02 27.99
CA ILE A 380 25.63 -2.22 29.21
C ILE A 380 25.43 -3.08 30.45
N GLY A 381 24.34 -3.84 30.53
CA GLY A 381 23.98 -4.61 31.73
C GLY A 381 24.93 -5.75 32.05
N ARG A 382 25.59 -6.33 31.04
CA ARG A 382 26.51 -7.47 31.25
C ARG A 382 27.95 -7.08 31.59
N GLN A 383 28.35 -5.83 31.35
CA GLN A 383 29.76 -5.40 31.48
C GLN A 383 30.72 -6.40 30.80
N SER A 384 30.33 -6.88 29.61
CA SER A 384 31.01 -7.96 28.91
C SER A 384 32.48 -7.62 28.63
N LYS A 385 33.36 -8.62 28.78
CA LYS A 385 34.77 -8.46 28.41
C LYS A 385 34.87 -8.32 26.89
N PRO A 386 35.90 -7.64 26.35
CA PRO A 386 36.11 -7.55 24.90
C PRO A 386 36.13 -8.92 24.20
N SER A 387 36.58 -9.98 24.89
CA SER A 387 36.56 -11.36 24.38
C SER A 387 35.17 -11.94 24.14
N ASP A 388 34.14 -11.39 24.78
CA ASP A 388 32.76 -11.89 24.74
C ASP A 388 31.95 -11.21 23.61
N LEU A 389 32.54 -10.19 22.99
CA LEU A 389 31.92 -9.39 21.94
C LEU A 389 32.36 -9.88 20.55
N ASP A 390 31.50 -9.67 19.55
CA ASP A 390 31.85 -9.81 18.15
C ASP A 390 32.45 -8.52 17.57
N GLN A 391 32.79 -8.54 16.27
CA GLN A 391 33.37 -7.40 15.56
C GLN A 391 32.49 -6.13 15.55
N ASN A 392 31.20 -6.26 15.82
CA ASN A 392 30.25 -5.14 15.91
C ASN A 392 29.97 -4.73 17.37
N ARG A 393 30.75 -5.26 18.33
CA ARG A 393 30.59 -5.09 19.78
C ARG A 393 29.30 -5.70 20.34
N CYS A 394 28.69 -6.66 19.65
CA CYS A 394 27.53 -7.36 20.18
C CYS A 394 27.95 -8.57 21.02
N VAL A 395 27.16 -8.91 22.06
CA VAL A 395 27.41 -10.07 22.91
C VAL A 395 27.18 -11.37 22.13
N LYS A 396 28.26 -12.15 21.92
CA LYS A 396 28.25 -13.33 21.04
C LYS A 396 27.22 -14.38 21.45
N THR A 397 27.19 -14.74 22.74
CA THR A 397 26.31 -15.81 23.26
C THR A 397 24.83 -15.50 23.03
N HIS A 398 24.42 -14.24 23.19
CA HIS A 398 23.02 -13.83 22.99
C HIS A 398 22.65 -13.91 21.51
N ASN A 399 23.53 -13.45 20.63
CA ASN A 399 23.35 -13.57 19.19
C ASN A 399 23.37 -15.04 18.71
N GLU A 400 24.16 -15.91 19.32
CA GLU A 400 24.16 -17.34 19.01
C GLU A 400 22.85 -18.03 19.40
N VAL A 401 22.30 -17.71 20.57
CA VAL A 401 20.98 -18.24 20.99
C VAL A 401 19.87 -17.69 20.11
N ALA A 402 19.91 -16.40 19.75
CA ALA A 402 18.96 -15.80 18.81
C ALA A 402 19.01 -16.48 17.43
N ARG A 403 20.22 -16.73 16.88
CA ARG A 403 20.38 -17.46 15.62
C ARG A 403 19.89 -18.90 15.71
N GLU A 404 20.10 -19.59 16.83
CA GLU A 404 19.58 -20.94 17.03
C GLU A 404 18.05 -20.96 17.06
N PHE A 405 17.43 -20.01 17.77
CA PHE A 405 15.97 -19.82 17.73
C PHE A 405 15.48 -19.59 16.29
N ASN A 406 16.13 -18.69 15.55
CA ASN A 406 15.76 -18.35 14.17
C ASN A 406 15.88 -19.55 13.23
N LYS A 407 16.95 -20.34 13.37
CA LYS A 407 17.17 -21.58 12.61
C LYS A 407 16.04 -22.59 12.89
N GLN A 408 15.71 -22.82 14.16
CA GLN A 408 14.64 -23.76 14.52
C GLN A 408 13.26 -23.25 14.11
N LEU A 409 12.99 -21.94 14.19
CA LEU A 409 11.75 -21.33 13.71
C LEU A 409 11.59 -21.53 12.20
N LYS A 410 12.64 -21.23 11.42
CA LYS A 410 12.64 -21.46 9.98
C LYS A 410 12.36 -22.93 9.68
N ASN A 411 13.08 -23.85 10.32
CA ASN A 411 12.86 -25.29 10.16
C ASN A 411 11.42 -25.68 10.51
N ARG A 412 10.85 -25.18 11.60
CA ARG A 412 9.46 -25.44 12.01
C ARG A 412 8.45 -25.00 10.93
N ILE A 413 8.67 -23.83 10.33
CA ILE A 413 7.82 -23.35 9.25
C ILE A 413 7.94 -24.27 8.02
N MET A 414 9.17 -24.60 7.61
CA MET A 414 9.44 -25.38 6.41
C MET A 414 8.99 -26.84 6.52
N SER A 415 9.37 -27.53 7.59
CA SER A 415 9.20 -28.98 7.71
C SER A 415 7.90 -29.40 8.38
N GLN A 416 7.23 -28.49 9.10
CA GLN A 416 5.99 -28.81 9.81
C GLN A 416 4.82 -27.96 9.36
N LEU A 417 4.87 -26.63 9.49
CA LEU A 417 3.69 -25.79 9.26
C LEU A 417 3.24 -25.81 7.79
N ARG A 418 4.17 -25.70 6.84
CA ARG A 418 3.86 -25.81 5.41
C ARG A 418 3.26 -27.18 5.03
N VAL A 419 3.76 -28.26 5.64
CA VAL A 419 3.28 -29.63 5.38
C VAL A 419 1.89 -29.86 5.97
N GLN A 420 1.65 -29.40 7.20
CA GLN A 420 0.40 -29.62 7.92
C GLN A 420 -0.73 -28.66 7.48
N LEU A 421 -0.38 -27.52 6.89
CA LEU A 421 -1.31 -26.44 6.56
C LEU A 421 -1.23 -26.10 5.05
N PRO A 422 -1.56 -27.05 4.16
CA PRO A 422 -1.20 -26.99 2.74
C PRO A 422 -1.88 -25.87 1.94
N VAL A 423 -3.00 -25.32 2.43
CA VAL A 423 -3.65 -24.17 1.75
C VAL A 423 -3.13 -22.82 2.23
N ALA A 424 -2.25 -22.78 3.24
CA ALA A 424 -1.68 -21.53 3.74
C ALA A 424 -0.30 -21.24 3.11
N ALA A 425 -0.07 -19.99 2.75
CA ALA A 425 1.24 -19.50 2.34
C ALA A 425 2.00 -18.95 3.55
N PHE A 426 3.27 -19.33 3.66
CA PHE A 426 4.15 -18.90 4.74
C PHE A 426 5.36 -18.19 4.16
N THR A 427 5.57 -16.94 4.58
CA THR A 427 6.78 -16.18 4.31
C THR A 427 7.54 -16.02 5.62
N TYR A 428 8.73 -16.62 5.70
CA TYR A 428 9.68 -16.40 6.78
C TYR A 428 10.54 -15.19 6.43
N VAL A 429 10.77 -14.29 7.39
CA VAL A 429 11.50 -13.04 7.16
C VAL A 429 12.66 -12.93 8.14
N ASP A 430 13.87 -12.80 7.59
CA ASP A 430 15.12 -12.74 8.36
C ASP A 430 15.42 -11.31 8.83
N VAL A 431 14.63 -10.82 9.80
CA VAL A 431 14.86 -9.51 10.41
C VAL A 431 16.17 -9.46 11.19
N TYR A 432 16.68 -10.58 11.72
CA TYR A 432 18.01 -10.68 12.32
C TYR A 432 19.07 -10.17 11.35
N ALA A 433 19.12 -10.74 10.14
CA ALA A 433 20.15 -10.43 9.17
C ALA A 433 20.10 -8.95 8.76
N VAL A 434 18.91 -8.39 8.54
CA VAL A 434 18.73 -6.98 8.18
C VAL A 434 19.15 -6.04 9.30
N LYS A 435 18.69 -6.30 10.53
CA LYS A 435 19.04 -5.49 11.70
C LYS A 435 20.54 -5.55 11.98
N TYR A 436 21.16 -6.74 11.89
CA TYR A 436 22.61 -6.90 12.07
C TYR A 436 23.42 -6.20 10.97
N ALA A 437 22.94 -6.22 9.72
CA ALA A 437 23.55 -5.49 8.61
C ALA A 437 23.47 -3.96 8.77
N LEU A 438 22.36 -3.44 9.31
CA LEU A 438 22.24 -2.03 9.67
C LEU A 438 23.27 -1.64 10.73
N ILE A 439 23.37 -2.41 11.80
CA ILE A 439 24.30 -2.16 12.90
C ILE A 439 25.75 -2.19 12.42
N SER A 440 26.12 -3.20 11.62
CA SER A 440 27.50 -3.35 11.13
C SER A 440 27.93 -2.25 10.16
N ASN A 441 26.97 -1.58 9.51
CA ASN A 441 27.23 -0.56 8.49
C ASN A 441 26.64 0.81 8.86
N ALA A 442 26.35 1.05 10.15
CA ALA A 442 25.57 2.19 10.63
C ALA A 442 26.05 3.55 10.11
N LYS A 443 27.36 3.81 10.23
CA LYS A 443 27.97 5.08 9.79
C LYS A 443 27.76 5.34 8.29
N ASN A 444 27.87 4.32 7.45
CA ASN A 444 27.67 4.46 6.01
C ASN A 444 26.19 4.59 5.63
N GLN A 445 25.29 4.14 6.52
CA GLN A 445 23.85 4.33 6.38
C GLN A 445 23.35 5.65 6.97
N GLY A 446 24.26 6.52 7.45
CA GLY A 446 23.92 7.83 8.02
C GLY A 446 23.55 7.80 9.50
N PHE A 447 23.75 6.68 10.19
CA PHE A 447 23.51 6.56 11.63
C PHE A 447 24.80 6.80 12.43
N VAL A 448 24.64 7.33 13.65
CA VAL A 448 25.73 7.45 14.64
C VAL A 448 26.09 6.07 15.22
N ASP A 449 26.92 6.07 16.27
CA ASP A 449 27.29 4.84 16.98
C ASP A 449 26.03 4.03 17.38
N PRO A 450 25.90 2.75 16.95
CA PRO A 450 24.77 1.87 17.29
C PRO A 450 24.52 1.66 18.79
N MET A 451 25.52 1.94 19.64
CA MET A 451 25.42 1.82 21.10
C MET A 451 24.82 3.07 21.75
N ASN A 452 24.76 4.19 21.02
CA ASN A 452 24.13 5.40 21.49
C ASN A 452 22.63 5.37 21.16
N PHE A 453 21.80 5.59 22.18
CA PHE A 453 20.35 5.68 22.05
C PHE A 453 19.85 7.00 22.63
N CYS A 454 18.71 7.45 22.11
CA CYS A 454 18.17 8.77 22.40
C CYS A 454 17.41 8.85 23.72
N CYS A 455 16.87 7.73 24.19
CA CYS A 455 15.89 7.72 25.26
C CYS A 455 16.38 6.92 26.46
N GLY A 456 17.45 7.40 27.09
CA GLY A 456 18.01 6.81 28.30
C GLY A 456 17.41 7.36 29.58
N SER A 457 17.09 8.65 29.61
CA SER A 457 16.52 9.34 30.77
C SER A 457 15.04 9.73 30.61
N CYS A 458 14.45 9.56 29.42
CA CYS A 458 13.07 10.02 29.13
C CYS A 458 12.03 9.50 30.12
N TYR A 459 12.15 8.24 30.55
CA TYR A 459 11.15 7.61 31.42
C TYR A 459 11.18 8.16 32.85
N GLY A 460 12.20 8.95 33.21
CA GLY A 460 12.30 9.65 34.49
C GLY A 460 12.03 11.14 34.40
N ASN A 461 12.62 11.84 33.42
CA ASN A 461 12.57 13.31 33.32
C ASN A 461 11.85 13.85 32.06
N GLY A 462 11.32 12.96 31.20
CA GLY A 462 10.65 13.33 29.95
C GLY A 462 11.57 13.90 28.86
N LYS A 463 12.89 13.87 29.03
CA LYS A 463 13.85 14.47 28.11
C LYS A 463 14.48 13.43 27.18
N VAL A 464 14.56 13.78 25.90
CA VAL A 464 15.36 13.06 24.89
C VAL A 464 16.83 13.47 25.04
N ASP A 465 17.72 12.48 25.12
CA ASP A 465 19.15 12.62 25.36
C ASP A 465 19.98 12.81 24.07
N CYS A 466 19.32 12.99 22.92
CA CYS A 466 19.95 13.21 21.62
C CYS A 466 19.30 14.38 20.87
N ASP A 467 20.06 15.06 20.02
CA ASP A 467 19.55 16.20 19.24
C ASP A 467 18.74 15.78 18.02
N HIS A 468 19.07 14.63 17.40
CA HIS A 468 18.44 14.17 16.16
C HIS A 468 18.14 12.66 16.23
N PRO A 469 16.93 12.26 16.66
CA PRO A 469 16.52 10.85 16.73
C PRO A 469 16.69 10.09 15.41
N SER A 470 16.55 10.78 14.29
CA SER A 470 16.70 10.23 12.93
C SER A 470 18.11 9.72 12.61
N MET A 471 19.12 10.09 13.39
CA MET A 471 20.50 9.60 13.21
C MET A 471 20.83 8.42 14.13
N HIS A 472 19.94 8.00 15.01
CA HIS A 472 20.18 6.89 15.94
C HIS A 472 19.46 5.63 15.48
N ILE A 473 20.12 4.46 15.62
CA ILE A 473 19.45 3.17 15.36
C ILE A 473 18.47 2.88 16.50
N SER A 474 18.94 3.02 17.73
CA SER A 474 18.18 2.71 18.94
C SER A 474 17.49 3.96 19.48
N TRP A 475 16.17 3.89 19.64
CA TRP A 475 15.39 4.90 20.31
C TRP A 475 15.66 4.86 21.81
N ASP A 476 15.41 3.71 22.44
CA ASP A 476 15.81 3.43 23.81
C ASP A 476 16.81 2.26 23.84
N SER A 477 17.11 1.75 25.03
CA SER A 477 18.09 0.66 25.19
C SER A 477 17.69 -0.69 24.57
N ILE A 478 16.48 -0.80 23.99
CA ILE A 478 15.90 -2.03 23.41
C ILE A 478 15.35 -1.77 22.00
N HIS A 479 14.57 -0.71 21.82
CA HIS A 479 13.75 -0.49 20.63
C HIS A 479 14.41 0.42 19.61
N TYR A 480 14.04 0.25 18.35
CA TYR A 480 14.60 1.02 17.23
C TYR A 480 13.86 2.35 17.06
N SER A 481 14.58 3.35 16.56
CA SER A 481 13.98 4.60 16.12
C SER A 481 13.10 4.40 14.90
N GLU A 482 12.23 5.36 14.61
CA GLU A 482 11.44 5.40 13.39
C GLU A 482 12.34 5.31 12.15
N ALA A 483 13.45 6.04 12.14
CA ALA A 483 14.39 6.05 11.02
C ALA A 483 14.99 4.66 10.77
N ALA A 484 15.35 3.95 11.84
CA ALA A 484 15.85 2.59 11.74
C ALA A 484 14.75 1.58 11.37
N ASN A 485 13.54 1.72 11.91
CA ASN A 485 12.38 0.92 11.55
C ASN A 485 12.04 1.08 10.06
N PHE A 486 12.07 2.31 9.54
CA PHE A 486 11.88 2.60 8.13
C PHE A 486 12.95 1.91 7.27
N TRP A 487 14.22 2.05 7.66
CA TRP A 487 15.33 1.42 6.96
C TRP A 487 15.15 -0.11 6.89
N VAL A 488 14.84 -0.74 8.03
CA VAL A 488 14.62 -2.19 8.09
C VAL A 488 13.42 -2.60 7.24
N ALA A 489 12.28 -1.92 7.38
CA ALA A 489 11.07 -2.19 6.61
C ALA A 489 11.36 -2.17 5.10
N ARG A 490 12.05 -1.14 4.61
CA ARG A 490 12.35 -1.00 3.17
C ARG A 490 13.18 -2.16 2.60
N HIS A 491 14.01 -2.81 3.43
CA HIS A 491 14.84 -3.94 3.02
C HIS A 491 14.15 -5.30 3.14
N ILE A 492 13.16 -5.46 4.03
CA ILE A 492 12.42 -6.73 4.14
C ILE A 492 11.22 -6.79 3.19
N LEU A 493 10.56 -5.67 2.89
CA LEU A 493 9.30 -5.65 2.13
C LEU A 493 9.46 -6.00 0.65
N ASN A 494 10.67 -5.85 0.09
CA ASN A 494 10.98 -6.25 -1.29
C ASN A 494 11.23 -7.77 -1.44
N GLY A 495 11.28 -8.52 -0.34
CA GLY A 495 11.49 -9.97 -0.34
C GLY A 495 12.93 -10.44 -0.28
N SER A 496 13.94 -9.55 -0.35
CA SER A 496 15.36 -9.94 -0.37
C SER A 496 15.81 -10.72 0.87
N PHE A 497 15.12 -10.54 1.99
CA PHE A 497 15.37 -11.25 3.25
C PHE A 497 14.26 -12.23 3.61
N SER A 498 13.46 -12.63 2.63
CA SER A 498 12.33 -13.53 2.83
C SER A 498 12.58 -14.92 2.25
N ASP A 499 11.89 -15.92 2.81
CA ASP A 499 11.80 -17.28 2.27
C ASP A 499 10.32 -17.69 2.18
N PRO A 500 9.75 -17.80 0.96
CA PRO A 500 10.40 -17.57 -0.34
C PRO A 500 10.81 -16.09 -0.54
N PRO A 501 11.76 -15.79 -1.45
CA PRO A 501 12.27 -14.42 -1.68
C PRO A 501 11.28 -13.58 -2.49
N LEU A 502 10.12 -13.31 -1.90
CA LEU A 502 9.02 -12.60 -2.52
C LEU A 502 8.73 -11.29 -1.79
N PRO A 503 8.42 -10.22 -2.53
CA PRO A 503 7.96 -8.99 -1.91
C PRO A 503 6.60 -9.22 -1.22
N ILE A 504 6.28 -8.38 -0.24
CA ILE A 504 5.08 -8.55 0.58
C ILE A 504 3.78 -8.57 -0.24
N HIS A 505 3.70 -7.79 -1.32
CA HIS A 505 2.56 -7.79 -2.25
C HIS A 505 2.43 -9.07 -3.11
N LYS A 506 3.33 -10.04 -2.92
CA LYS A 506 3.30 -11.39 -3.51
C LYS A 506 3.26 -12.50 -2.45
N ALA A 507 3.08 -12.16 -1.16
CA ALA A 507 3.11 -13.13 -0.06
C ALA A 507 1.95 -14.14 -0.05
N CYS A 508 0.92 -13.94 -0.89
CA CYS A 508 -0.17 -14.90 -1.09
C CYS A 508 0.15 -16.00 -2.11
N LEU A 509 1.22 -15.83 -2.89
CA LEU A 509 1.61 -16.80 -3.91
C LEU A 509 2.18 -18.04 -3.22
N HIS A 510 1.64 -19.20 -3.57
CA HIS A 510 2.12 -20.49 -3.07
C HIS A 510 3.43 -20.86 -3.77
N PRO A 511 4.41 -21.46 -3.07
CA PRO A 511 5.63 -21.97 -3.71
C PRO A 511 5.35 -23.01 -4.80
N THR A 512 4.20 -23.71 -4.75
CA THR A 512 3.77 -24.66 -5.79
C THR A 512 3.11 -23.98 -7.00
N ASN A 513 2.80 -22.69 -6.90
CA ASN A 513 2.20 -21.86 -7.96
C ASN A 513 3.24 -20.94 -8.64
N MET A 514 4.54 -21.13 -8.32
CA MET A 514 5.67 -20.38 -8.87
C MET A 514 6.49 -21.18 -9.86
#